data_AF-A0A7V3Y0R8-F1
#
_entry.id   AF-A0A7V3Y0R8-F1
#
_cell.length_a   1.000
_cell.length_b   1.000
_cell.length_c   1.000
_cell.angle_alpha   90.00
_cell.angle_beta   90.00
_cell.angle_gamma   90.00
#
_symmetry.space_group_name_H-M   'P 1'
#
loop_
_entity.id
_entity.type
_entity.pdbx_description
1 polymer ?
#
loop_
_entity_poly.entity_id
_entity_poly.type
_entity_poly.pdbx_seq_one_letter_code
_entity_poly.pdbx_strand_id
1 'polypeptide(L)' 'MGASSTKDKSCNIKDWPYYSSISGTSYATPIVAGVCALMKSVNPCITPAQAQAIIKSTADPIADASN' A
#
# COMPACT_ATOMS: atom_id res chain seq x y z
N MET A 1 -14.47 -16.96 -11.69
CA MET A 1 -14.30 -16.62 -10.26
C MET A 1 -14.72 -15.16 -10.10
N GLY A 2 -15.99 -14.80 -10.13
CA GLY A 2 -17.07 -15.29 -9.29
C GLY A 2 -17.03 -14.55 -7.95
N ALA A 3 -17.16 -13.21 -7.97
CA ALA A 3 -17.20 -12.42 -6.76
C ALA A 3 -18.51 -12.74 -6.03
N SER A 4 -18.38 -13.56 -4.98
CA SER A 4 -19.45 -13.90 -4.04
C SER A 4 -19.88 -12.63 -3.32
N SER A 5 -21.01 -12.12 -3.81
CA SER A 5 -21.86 -11.14 -3.16
C SER A 5 -22.35 -11.67 -1.82
N THR A 6 -21.61 -11.40 -0.73
CA THR A 6 -22.15 -11.46 0.64
C THR A 6 -22.45 -10.04 1.09
N LYS A 7 -23.65 -9.60 0.70
CA LYS A 7 -24.30 -8.36 1.14
C LYS A 7 -24.69 -8.52 2.61
N ASP A 8 -23.80 -8.15 3.51
CA ASP A 8 -24.14 -7.54 4.78
C ASP A 8 -23.61 -6.11 4.69
N LYS A 9 -24.50 -5.18 4.33
CA LYS A 9 -24.24 -3.75 4.26
C LYS A 9 -25.46 -3.02 4.77
N SER A 10 -25.71 -3.12 6.08
CA SER A 10 -26.78 -2.37 6.77
C SER A 10 -26.54 -0.85 6.82
N CYS A 11 -25.49 -0.34 6.17
CA CYS A 11 -25.09 1.06 6.19
C CYS A 11 -24.93 1.67 4.79
N ASN A 12 -25.89 1.49 3.89
CA ASN A 12 -26.09 2.32 2.68
C ASN A 12 -24.83 2.69 1.87
N ILE A 13 -23.83 1.80 1.78
CA ILE A 13 -22.70 2.00 0.88
C ILE A 13 -23.18 1.75 -0.54
N LYS A 14 -23.27 2.83 -1.32
CA LYS A 14 -23.38 2.77 -2.78
C LYS A 14 -22.11 2.08 -3.30
N ASP A 15 -22.23 0.81 -3.68
CA ASP A 15 -21.15 0.07 -4.34
C ASP A 15 -20.98 0.65 -5.76
N TRP A 16 -20.08 1.63 -5.93
CA TRP A 16 -19.65 2.05 -7.25
C TRP A 16 -18.81 0.93 -7.87
N PRO A 17 -19.11 0.48 -9.12
CA PRO A 17 -18.50 -0.71 -9.71
C PRO A 17 -16.99 -0.63 -9.91
N TYR A 18 -16.42 0.57 -9.78
CA TYR A 18 -14.98 0.85 -9.91
C TYR A 18 -14.31 1.27 -8.59
N TYR A 19 -15.07 1.47 -7.51
CA TYR A 19 -14.53 1.90 -6.23
C TYR A 19 -15.03 0.95 -5.14
N SER A 20 -14.19 -0.03 -4.83
CA SER A 20 -14.41 -0.98 -3.76
C SER A 20 -13.23 -0.90 -2.80
N SER A 21 -13.52 -0.87 -1.50
CA SER A 21 -12.50 -0.94 -0.45
C SER A 21 -11.90 -2.35 -0.44
N ILE A 22 -10.76 -2.48 -1.10
CA ILE A 22 -10.03 -3.73 -1.29
C ILE A 22 -8.75 -3.68 -0.45
N SER A 23 -8.61 -4.64 0.47
CA SER A 23 -7.47 -4.76 1.37
C SER A 23 -6.52 -5.85 0.89
N GLY A 24 -5.22 -5.60 0.93
CA GLY A 24 -4.19 -6.59 0.62
C GLY A 24 -2.81 -5.98 0.45
N THR A 25 -1.76 -6.77 0.68
CA THR A 25 -0.36 -6.34 0.48
C THR A 25 -0.08 -5.94 -0.97
N SER A 26 -0.86 -6.46 -1.93
CA SER A 26 -0.83 -6.07 -3.34
C SER A 26 -1.04 -4.57 -3.58
N TYR A 27 -1.72 -3.85 -2.67
CA TYR A 27 -1.90 -2.39 -2.74
C TYR A 27 -0.73 -1.64 -2.11
N ALA A 28 -0.02 -2.26 -1.16
CA ALA A 28 1.20 -1.69 -0.58
C ALA A 28 2.38 -1.76 -1.56
N THR A 29 2.46 -2.81 -2.38
CA THR A 29 3.51 -2.99 -3.40
C THR A 29 3.69 -1.79 -4.34
N PRO A 30 2.65 -1.28 -5.04
CA PRO A 30 2.81 -0.12 -5.93
C PRO A 30 3.12 1.18 -5.18
N ILE A 31 2.68 1.32 -3.92
CA ILE A 31 2.99 2.50 -3.10
C ILE A 31 4.50 2.55 -2.83
N VAL A 32 5.08 1.44 -2.34
CA VAL A 32 6.52 1.36 -2.06
C VAL A 32 7.33 1.51 -3.35
N ALA A 33 6.88 0.92 -4.46
CA ALA A 33 7.52 1.06 -5.76
C ALA A 33 7.56 2.53 -6.23
N GLY A 34 6.47 3.28 -6.03
CA GLY A 34 6.41 4.72 -6.33
C GLY A 34 7.40 5.53 -5.50
N VAL A 35 7.51 5.25 -4.20
CA VAL A 35 8.50 5.91 -3.33
C VAL A 35 9.93 5.64 -3.80
N CYS A 36 10.26 4.38 -4.10
CA CYS A 36 11.56 4.03 -4.67
C CYS A 36 11.85 4.78 -5.98
N ALA A 37 10.85 4.94 -6.86
CA ALA A 37 11.00 5.68 -8.10
C ALA A 37 11.32 7.16 -7.85
N LEU A 38 10.62 7.81 -6.91
CA LEU A 38 10.89 9.20 -6.52
C LEU A 38 12.30 9.36 -5.96
N MET A 39 12.76 8.43 -5.11
CA MET A 39 14.13 8.43 -4.59
C MET A 39 15.16 8.35 -5.72
N LYS A 40 14.88 7.56 -6.76
CA LYS A 40 15.73 7.45 -7.96
C LYS A 40 15.68 8.71 -8.83
N SER A 41 14.52 9.38 -8.93
CA SER A 41 14.39 10.64 -9.67
C SER A 41 15.20 11.77 -9.05
N VAL A 42 15.30 11.83 -7.72
CA VAL A 42 16.10 12.84 -7.00
C VAL A 42 17.59 12.48 -7.00
N ASN A 43 17.92 11.21 -6.80
CA ASN A 43 19.30 10.72 -6.84
C ASN A 43 19.44 9.55 -7.83
N PRO A 44 19.86 9.80 -9.08
CA PRO A 44 19.99 8.74 -10.08
C PRO A 44 21.09 7.73 -9.76
N CYS A 45 22.00 8.02 -8.84
CA CYS A 45 23.07 7.11 -8.42
C CYS A 45 22.66 6.14 -7.30
N ILE A 46 21.46 6.28 -6.73
CA ILE A 46 21.01 5.41 -5.64
C ILE A 46 20.88 3.95 -6.10
N THR A 47 21.43 3.04 -5.31
CA THR A 47 21.30 1.59 -5.53
C THR A 47 20.02 1.05 -4.90
N PRO A 48 19.45 -0.06 -5.40
CA PRO A 48 18.25 -0.66 -4.81
C PRO A 48 18.45 -1.08 -3.36
N ALA A 49 19.66 -1.55 -3.00
CA ALA A 49 20.01 -1.89 -1.63
C ALA A 49 19.99 -0.67 -0.69
N GLN A 50 20.51 0.47 -1.16
CA GLN A 50 20.45 1.72 -0.40
C GLN A 50 19.02 2.24 -0.26
N ALA A 51 18.22 2.21 -1.33
CA ALA A 51 16.81 2.59 -1.26
C ALA A 51 16.05 1.75 -0.23
N GLN A 52 16.25 0.43 -0.24
CA GLN A 52 15.66 -0.47 0.74
C GLN A 52 16.10 -0.15 2.17
N ALA A 53 17.40 0.11 2.38
CA ALA A 53 17.93 0.44 3.70
C ALA A 53 17.36 1.75 4.24
N ILE A 54 17.28 2.78 3.39
CA ILE A 54 16.71 4.09 3.75
C ILE A 54 15.24 3.93 4.12
N ILE A 55 14.43 3.31 3.26
CA ILE A 55 12.99 3.13 3.52
C ILE A 55 12.76 2.37 4.83
N LYS A 56 13.53 1.31 5.10
CA LYS A 56 13.46 0.58 6.38
C LYS A 56 13.86 1.41 7.57
N SER A 57 14.90 2.24 7.43
CA SER A 57 15.43 3.07 8.52
C SER A 57 14.57 4.30 8.81
N THR A 58 13.82 4.81 7.83
CA THR A 58 12.96 5.99 7.98
C THR A 58 11.48 5.63 8.14
N ALA A 59 11.14 4.34 8.09
CA ALA A 59 9.77 3.90 8.34
C ALA A 59 9.39 4.19 9.79
N ASP A 60 8.20 4.76 9.96
CA ASP A 60 7.64 4.98 11.29
C ASP A 60 7.29 3.62 11.93
N PRO A 61 7.78 3.32 13.13
CA PRO A 61 7.47 2.07 13.81
C PRO A 61 5.99 2.03 14.17
N ILE A 62 5.33 0.93 13.82
CA ILE A 62 3.91 0.72 14.14
C ILE A 62 3.80 0.46 15.65
N ALA A 63 3.45 1.49 16.43
CA ALA A 63 3.27 1.39 17.88
C ALA A 63 2.00 0.63 18.28
N ASP A 64 1.04 0.51 17.36
CA ASP A 64 -0.26 -0.13 17.53
C ASP A 64 -0.22 -1.63 17.13
N ALA A 65 0.83 -2.35 17.53
CA ALA A 65 0.87 -3.82 17.47
C ALA A 65 0.93 -4.44 18.88
N SER A 66 0.72 -3.61 19.89
CA SER A 66 0.71 -3.95 21.31
C SER A 66 -0.49 -3.32 21.98
N ASN A 67 -1.69 -3.89 21.76
CA ASN A 67 -2.75 -4.00 22.77
C ASN A 67 -3.76 -5.08 22.38
#